data_AF-A0A2V2C196-F1
#
_entry.id   AF-A0A2V2C196-F1
#
_cell.length_a   1.000
_cell.length_b   1.000
_cell.length_c   1.000
_cell.angle_alpha   90.00
_cell.angle_beta   90.00
_cell.angle_gamma   90.00
#
_symmetry.space_group_name_H-M   'P 1'
#
loop_
_entity.id
_entity.type
_entity.pdbx_description
1 polymer ?
#
loop_
_entity_poly.entity_id
_entity_poly.type
_entity_poly.pdbx_seq_one_letter_code
_entity_poly.pdbx_strand_id
1 'polypeptide(L)'
;MKAKFVILYSAFVLSAFSAYAADTFFFLAPSSGSNVNDMSLWKQLSTFKDGDNYNFYIFPKGADDRIPGDIPDGGKWEAGALSLDQSKTISADSDVIINSYCMGELQPDGSVAFGNRILGDSQAVVFTDSFTAGNMSIRINNRIDINFAPAEVINLNLSSLSIYQIAHTYINKTTSGVVNINIDGDFSFGAPTSQSGCNLNVGAYDGFIDSVRANNFKLPNALDLTIAFYAYRVDFASTDLRNTYNNAEKGEGNTQLILNVGRLDPLSDVSVYSLGTAYKNGDDVITVDFGMINTEGLAAGEYKIVAVDEWSEGFAESGLSDFDLRADIFDAHGIEHSFAWDGRNLTLTVVPEPAEFAAAFGALAFLFAARRWKS
;
A
#
# COMPACT_ATOMS: atom_id res chain seq x y z
N MET A 1 -16.19 -26.10 42.23
CA MET A 1 -16.88 -24.82 41.93
C MET A 1 -15.82 -23.74 41.74
N LYS A 2 -15.98 -22.92 40.70
CA LYS A 2 -15.09 -21.86 40.15
C LYS A 2 -14.21 -22.27 38.96
N ALA A 3 -14.88 -22.33 37.80
CA ALA A 3 -14.29 -22.15 36.48
C ALA A 3 -13.80 -20.70 36.32
N LYS A 4 -12.62 -20.49 35.71
CA LYS A 4 -12.15 -19.22 35.12
C LYS A 4 -11.16 -19.59 34.01
N PHE A 5 -11.60 -19.58 32.76
CA PHE A 5 -11.54 -18.48 31.79
C PHE A 5 -10.50 -18.81 30.72
N VAL A 6 -10.94 -19.58 29.73
CA VAL A 6 -10.32 -19.62 28.41
C VAL A 6 -10.85 -18.38 27.68
N ILE A 7 -10.00 -17.39 27.45
CA ILE A 7 -10.30 -16.31 26.50
C ILE A 7 -9.49 -16.63 25.26
N LEU A 8 -10.17 -17.27 24.30
CA LEU A 8 -9.71 -17.40 22.94
C LEU A 8 -9.93 -16.04 22.27
N TYR A 9 -8.89 -15.21 22.14
CA TYR A 9 -8.94 -14.01 21.32
C TYR A 9 -8.84 -14.44 19.84
N SER A 10 -9.98 -14.76 19.26
CA SER A 10 -10.15 -14.93 17.81
C SER A 10 -11.01 -13.78 17.29
N ALA A 11 -10.43 -12.59 17.22
CA ALA A 11 -11.01 -11.47 16.49
C ALA A 11 -10.40 -11.44 15.08
N PHE A 12 -10.77 -12.44 14.27
CA PHE A 12 -10.50 -12.38 12.83
C PHE A 12 -11.53 -11.44 12.20
N VAL A 13 -10.98 -10.35 11.66
CA VAL A 13 -11.51 -9.40 10.67
C VAL A 13 -12.87 -9.79 10.08
N LEU A 14 -13.95 -9.32 10.72
CA LEU A 14 -15.18 -8.98 10.02
C LEU A 14 -15.10 -7.48 9.77
N SER A 15 -14.61 -7.08 8.60
CA SER A 15 -15.11 -5.85 7.99
C SER A 15 -16.54 -6.15 7.58
N ALA A 16 -17.44 -6.07 8.56
CA ALA A 16 -18.86 -5.98 8.28
C ALA A 16 -19.05 -4.68 7.50
N PHE A 17 -19.14 -4.77 6.17
CA PHE A 17 -19.79 -3.73 5.39
C PHE A 17 -21.24 -3.71 5.87
N SER A 18 -21.53 -2.84 6.84
CA SER A 18 -22.89 -2.61 7.29
C SER A 18 -23.68 -2.00 6.13
N ALA A 19 -24.57 -2.83 5.58
CA ALA A 19 -25.72 -2.52 4.73
C ALA A 19 -26.04 -1.02 4.53
N TYR A 20 -25.90 -0.59 3.27
CA TYR A 20 -26.50 0.58 2.60
C TYR A 20 -26.41 1.96 3.29
N ALA A 21 -25.48 2.79 2.79
CA ALA A 21 -25.63 4.25 2.76
C ALA A 21 -24.84 4.92 1.60
N ALA A 22 -23.79 4.27 1.08
CA ALA A 22 -22.98 4.77 -0.05
C ALA A 22 -23.49 4.25 -1.40
N ASP A 23 -23.35 5.07 -2.45
CA ASP A 23 -23.54 4.62 -3.83
C ASP A 23 -22.36 3.74 -4.25
N THR A 24 -22.63 2.51 -4.69
CA THR A 24 -21.60 1.56 -5.13
C THR A 24 -21.49 1.55 -6.66
N PHE A 25 -20.27 1.66 -7.16
CA PHE A 25 -19.93 1.61 -8.59
C PHE A 25 -19.00 0.44 -8.88
N PHE A 26 -19.28 -0.28 -9.96
CA PHE A 26 -18.46 -1.38 -10.44
C PHE A 26 -17.73 -0.98 -11.73
N PHE A 27 -16.45 -1.32 -11.83
CA PHE A 27 -15.62 -1.02 -13.00
C PHE A 27 -15.74 -2.11 -14.08
N LEU A 28 -16.48 -1.83 -15.15
CA LEU A 28 -16.64 -2.73 -16.30
C LEU A 28 -15.57 -2.46 -17.36
N ALA A 29 -14.33 -2.87 -17.06
CA ALA A 29 -13.22 -2.72 -17.99
C ALA A 29 -13.33 -3.68 -19.20
N PRO A 30 -13.14 -3.20 -20.44
CA PRO A 30 -13.19 -4.06 -21.64
C PRO A 30 -11.91 -4.91 -21.82
N SER A 31 -10.77 -4.48 -21.27
CA SER A 31 -9.48 -5.19 -21.39
C SER A 31 -8.43 -4.70 -20.36
N SER A 32 -7.23 -5.30 -20.37
CA SER A 32 -6.06 -4.80 -19.62
C SER A 32 -5.65 -3.38 -20.08
N GLY A 33 -5.16 -2.55 -19.14
CA GLY A 33 -4.75 -1.17 -19.38
C GLY A 33 -5.90 -0.15 -19.38
N SER A 34 -7.05 -0.51 -18.81
CA SER A 34 -8.25 0.34 -18.83
C SER A 34 -8.07 1.60 -17.97
N ASN A 35 -8.53 2.73 -18.49
CA ASN A 35 -8.44 4.02 -17.82
C ASN A 35 -9.48 4.13 -16.70
N VAL A 36 -9.03 4.21 -15.46
CA VAL A 36 -9.87 4.32 -14.26
C VAL A 36 -10.62 5.66 -14.22
N ASN A 37 -10.06 6.71 -14.81
CA ASN A 37 -10.70 8.03 -14.88
C ASN A 37 -11.76 8.10 -15.99
N ASP A 38 -11.93 7.07 -16.82
CA ASP A 38 -13.05 7.00 -17.77
C ASP A 38 -14.35 6.63 -17.04
N MET A 39 -15.14 7.66 -16.69
CA MET A 39 -16.42 7.50 -16.00
C MET A 39 -17.43 6.64 -16.78
N SER A 40 -17.25 6.44 -18.09
CA SER A 40 -18.14 5.58 -18.87
C SER A 40 -17.97 4.09 -18.55
N LEU A 41 -16.84 3.70 -17.97
CA LEU A 41 -16.54 2.33 -17.55
C LEU A 41 -17.10 2.00 -16.15
N TRP A 42 -17.49 3.01 -15.38
CA TRP A 42 -18.10 2.82 -14.08
C TRP A 42 -19.62 2.68 -14.21
N LYS A 43 -20.19 1.67 -13.55
CA LYS A 43 -21.65 1.47 -13.50
C LYS A 43 -22.12 1.37 -12.06
N GLN A 44 -23.15 2.16 -11.75
CA GLN A 44 -23.80 2.12 -10.45
C GLN A 44 -24.55 0.80 -10.27
N LEU A 45 -24.41 0.19 -9.11
CA LEU A 45 -25.20 -0.95 -8.69
C LEU A 45 -26.45 -0.47 -7.92
N SER A 46 -27.62 -1.01 -8.25
CA SER A 46 -28.87 -0.75 -7.51
C SER A 46 -29.07 -1.73 -6.36
N THR A 47 -28.56 -2.95 -6.53
CA THR A 47 -28.56 -4.00 -5.52
C THR A 47 -27.17 -4.58 -5.44
N PHE A 48 -26.69 -4.78 -4.22
CA PHE A 48 -25.45 -5.47 -3.89
C PHE A 48 -25.75 -6.60 -2.89
N LYS A 49 -25.15 -7.76 -3.14
CA LYS A 49 -25.21 -8.93 -2.27
C LYS A 49 -23.81 -9.44 -1.99
N ASP A 50 -23.52 -9.54 -0.70
CA ASP A 50 -22.26 -10.08 -0.18
C ASP A 50 -22.11 -11.58 -0.49
N GLY A 51 -20.86 -12.00 -0.61
CA GLY A 51 -20.44 -13.37 -0.86
C GLY A 51 -18.91 -13.46 -0.86
N ASP A 52 -18.35 -14.56 -1.34
CA ASP A 52 -16.92 -14.62 -1.67
C ASP A 52 -16.68 -13.86 -2.98
N ASN A 53 -15.78 -12.89 -2.98
CA ASN A 53 -15.46 -12.07 -4.15
C ASN A 53 -14.51 -12.73 -5.17
N TYR A 54 -14.23 -14.04 -5.09
CA TYR A 54 -13.43 -14.73 -6.11
C TYR A 54 -13.99 -14.56 -7.54
N ASN A 55 -15.31 -14.52 -7.67
CA ASN A 55 -16.02 -14.14 -8.89
C ASN A 55 -17.12 -13.16 -8.50
N PHE A 56 -17.31 -12.11 -9.29
CA PHE A 56 -18.44 -11.19 -9.11
C PHE A 56 -19.49 -11.41 -10.20
N TYR A 57 -20.76 -11.60 -9.85
CA TYR A 57 -21.82 -11.74 -10.83
C TYR A 57 -22.56 -10.42 -11.05
N ILE A 58 -22.45 -9.88 -12.27
CA ILE A 58 -23.10 -8.63 -12.64
C ILE A 58 -24.41 -8.93 -13.34
N PHE A 59 -25.52 -8.67 -12.67
CA PHE A 59 -26.87 -8.78 -13.21
C PHE A 59 -27.18 -7.56 -14.10
N PRO A 60 -27.83 -7.78 -15.26
CA PRO A 60 -28.21 -6.68 -16.13
C PRO A 60 -29.28 -5.80 -15.48
N LYS A 61 -29.53 -4.64 -16.08
CA LYS A 61 -30.51 -3.67 -15.57
C LYS A 61 -31.91 -4.29 -15.46
N GLY A 62 -32.56 -4.07 -14.32
CA GLY A 62 -33.92 -4.55 -14.06
C GLY A 62 -34.02 -6.02 -13.65
N ALA A 63 -32.89 -6.65 -13.29
CA ALA A 63 -32.84 -8.02 -12.78
C ALA A 63 -32.52 -8.10 -11.27
N ASP A 64 -32.76 -7.01 -10.53
CA ASP A 64 -32.55 -6.91 -9.08
C ASP A 64 -33.25 -8.01 -8.29
N ASP A 65 -34.49 -8.31 -8.65
CA ASP A 65 -35.33 -9.35 -8.03
C ASP A 65 -34.85 -10.78 -8.31
N ARG A 66 -33.95 -10.95 -9.29
CA ARG A 66 -33.38 -12.26 -9.69
C ARG A 66 -32.15 -12.65 -8.90
N ILE A 67 -31.41 -11.68 -8.35
CA ILE A 67 -30.20 -11.92 -7.55
C ILE A 67 -30.38 -13.03 -6.49
N PRO A 68 -31.48 -13.10 -5.71
CA PRO A 68 -31.61 -14.16 -4.71
C PRO A 68 -31.70 -15.58 -5.26
N GLY A 69 -32.24 -15.75 -6.48
CA GLY A 69 -32.57 -17.06 -7.06
C GLY A 69 -31.64 -17.54 -8.16
N ASP A 70 -31.04 -16.62 -8.92
CA ASP A 70 -30.34 -16.94 -10.18
C ASP A 70 -28.80 -16.82 -10.06
N ILE A 71 -28.25 -16.52 -8.88
CA ILE A 71 -26.79 -16.51 -8.68
C ILE A 71 -26.26 -17.95 -8.75
N PRO A 72 -25.18 -18.21 -9.53
CA PRO A 72 -24.54 -19.52 -9.57
C PRO A 72 -24.00 -20.01 -8.21
N ASP A 73 -23.75 -21.31 -8.10
CA ASP A 73 -23.17 -21.97 -6.92
C ASP A 73 -23.92 -21.67 -5.60
N GLY A 74 -25.24 -21.49 -5.68
CA GLY A 74 -26.10 -21.30 -4.52
C GLY A 74 -25.89 -19.97 -3.80
N GLY A 75 -25.37 -18.94 -4.49
CA GLY A 75 -25.12 -17.64 -3.89
C GLY A 75 -23.85 -17.57 -3.04
N LYS A 76 -22.90 -18.50 -3.28
CA LYS A 76 -21.57 -18.46 -2.66
C LYS A 76 -20.81 -17.16 -2.97
N TRP A 77 -21.04 -16.60 -4.14
CA TRP A 77 -20.25 -15.51 -4.71
C TRP A 77 -20.95 -14.15 -4.59
N GLU A 78 -20.16 -13.08 -4.55
CA GLU A 78 -20.71 -11.70 -4.59
C GLU A 78 -21.46 -11.44 -5.90
N ALA A 79 -22.51 -10.62 -5.80
CA ALA A 79 -23.31 -10.24 -6.95
C ALA A 79 -23.88 -8.83 -6.81
N GLY A 80 -24.17 -8.20 -7.95
CA GLY A 80 -24.87 -6.93 -7.98
C GLY A 80 -25.61 -6.68 -9.28
N ALA A 81 -26.72 -5.96 -9.20
CA ALA A 81 -27.52 -5.57 -10.37
C ALA A 81 -27.14 -4.16 -10.80
N LEU A 82 -27.00 -3.97 -12.11
CA LEU A 82 -26.81 -2.66 -12.68
C LEU A 82 -28.06 -1.81 -12.46
N SER A 83 -27.89 -0.61 -11.89
CA SER A 83 -28.99 0.32 -11.72
C SER A 83 -29.59 0.74 -13.06
N LEU A 84 -30.92 0.85 -13.11
CA LEU A 84 -31.61 1.45 -14.25
C LEU A 84 -31.18 2.91 -14.42
N ASP A 85 -31.11 3.64 -13.32
CA ASP A 85 -30.60 5.00 -13.24
C ASP A 85 -29.08 5.00 -13.11
N GLN A 86 -28.39 5.59 -14.08
CA GLN A 86 -26.93 5.73 -14.11
C GLN A 86 -26.54 7.23 -14.08
N SER A 87 -27.41 8.09 -13.53
CA SER A 87 -27.19 9.54 -13.47
C SER A 87 -26.19 9.98 -12.41
N LYS A 88 -25.95 9.14 -11.39
CA LYS A 88 -24.98 9.44 -10.34
C LYS A 88 -23.54 9.25 -10.84
N THR A 89 -22.64 10.04 -10.28
CA THR A 89 -21.20 9.96 -10.53
C THR A 89 -20.47 9.58 -9.25
N ILE A 90 -19.29 9.00 -9.39
CA ILE A 90 -18.41 8.69 -8.26
C ILE A 90 -18.06 9.98 -7.51
N SER A 91 -18.09 9.89 -6.19
CA SER A 91 -17.75 10.96 -5.25
C SER A 91 -16.96 10.40 -4.08
N ALA A 92 -16.47 11.27 -3.19
CA ALA A 92 -15.75 10.87 -1.97
C ALA A 92 -16.56 9.96 -1.02
N ASP A 93 -17.89 9.90 -1.18
CA ASP A 93 -18.77 9.04 -0.39
C ASP A 93 -19.16 7.74 -1.12
N SER A 94 -18.64 7.52 -2.33
CA SER A 94 -18.99 6.36 -3.17
C SER A 94 -18.06 5.18 -2.94
N ASP A 95 -18.62 3.97 -2.92
CA ASP A 95 -17.84 2.74 -2.94
C ASP A 95 -17.53 2.35 -4.38
N VAL A 96 -16.30 1.93 -4.65
CA VAL A 96 -15.86 1.54 -6.00
C VAL A 96 -15.21 0.15 -5.99
N ILE A 97 -15.60 -0.68 -6.94
CA ILE A 97 -15.18 -2.08 -7.02
C ILE A 97 -14.48 -2.35 -8.35
N ILE A 98 -13.29 -2.94 -8.29
CA ILE A 98 -12.55 -3.51 -9.42
C ILE A 98 -12.38 -5.01 -9.13
N ASN A 99 -13.08 -5.86 -9.88
CA ASN A 99 -13.02 -7.31 -9.67
C ASN A 99 -13.09 -8.06 -11.01
N SER A 100 -12.60 -9.30 -11.03
CA SER A 100 -13.00 -10.27 -12.04
C SER A 100 -14.50 -10.57 -11.93
N TYR A 101 -15.20 -10.64 -13.07
CA TYR A 101 -16.66 -10.72 -13.06
C TYR A 101 -17.24 -11.54 -14.20
N CYS A 102 -18.44 -12.08 -14.02
CA CYS A 102 -19.24 -12.67 -15.09
C CYS A 102 -20.43 -11.75 -15.38
N MET A 103 -20.63 -11.40 -16.65
CA MET A 103 -21.79 -10.60 -17.07
C MET A 103 -23.00 -11.50 -17.28
N GLY A 104 -24.13 -11.10 -16.69
CA GLY A 104 -25.42 -11.75 -16.86
C GLY A 104 -26.20 -11.20 -18.05
N GLU A 105 -26.92 -12.09 -18.73
CA GLU A 105 -27.85 -11.78 -19.80
C GLU A 105 -29.25 -12.29 -19.46
N LEU A 106 -30.25 -11.41 -19.59
CA LEU A 106 -31.64 -11.76 -19.35
C LEU A 106 -32.14 -12.69 -20.46
N GLN A 107 -32.66 -13.85 -20.06
CA GLN A 107 -33.17 -14.87 -20.96
C GLN A 107 -34.66 -14.67 -21.26
N PRO A 108 -35.19 -15.25 -22.35
CA PRO A 108 -36.61 -15.15 -22.69
C PRO A 108 -37.58 -15.72 -21.63
N ASP A 109 -37.12 -16.66 -20.81
CA ASP A 109 -37.89 -17.21 -19.67
C ASP A 109 -37.79 -16.34 -18.40
N GLY A 110 -37.07 -15.23 -18.49
CA GLY A 110 -36.84 -14.26 -17.42
C GLY A 110 -35.67 -14.61 -16.50
N SER A 111 -35.04 -15.78 -16.62
CA SER A 111 -33.83 -16.10 -15.85
C SER A 111 -32.64 -15.27 -16.30
N VAL A 112 -31.59 -15.20 -15.48
CA VAL A 112 -30.30 -14.61 -15.90
C VAL A 112 -29.28 -15.71 -16.14
N ALA A 113 -28.77 -15.77 -17.37
CA ALA A 113 -27.66 -16.65 -17.72
C ALA A 113 -26.34 -15.87 -17.66
N PHE A 114 -25.31 -16.47 -17.08
CA PHE A 114 -23.99 -15.86 -16.97
C PHE A 114 -23.05 -16.40 -18.03
N GLY A 115 -22.34 -15.47 -18.68
CA GLY A 115 -21.26 -15.81 -19.60
C GLY A 115 -19.99 -16.24 -18.90
N ASN A 116 -18.90 -16.26 -19.68
CA ASN A 116 -17.57 -16.51 -19.15
C ASN A 116 -17.08 -15.35 -18.28
N ARG A 117 -16.10 -15.64 -17.41
CA ARG A 117 -15.41 -14.63 -16.61
C ARG A 117 -14.69 -13.63 -17.51
N ILE A 118 -15.00 -12.36 -17.28
CA ILE A 118 -14.41 -11.16 -17.85
C ILE A 118 -13.42 -10.60 -16.83
N LEU A 119 -12.29 -10.11 -17.34
CA LEU A 119 -11.08 -9.82 -16.58
C LEU A 119 -10.60 -11.11 -15.89
N GLY A 120 -9.54 -11.69 -16.44
CA GLY A 120 -8.97 -12.95 -15.96
C GLY A 120 -8.25 -12.78 -14.62
N ASP A 121 -7.28 -13.65 -14.36
CA ASP A 121 -6.53 -13.60 -13.10
C ASP A 121 -5.45 -12.50 -13.08
N SER A 122 -5.24 -11.78 -14.19
CA SER A 122 -4.28 -10.69 -14.29
C SER A 122 -4.91 -9.46 -14.95
N GLN A 123 -4.70 -8.27 -14.37
CA GLN A 123 -5.25 -7.02 -14.88
C GLN A 123 -4.28 -5.85 -14.73
N ALA A 124 -4.26 -4.93 -15.70
CA ALA A 124 -3.67 -3.61 -15.51
C ALA A 124 -4.76 -2.53 -15.54
N VAL A 125 -4.66 -1.56 -14.63
CA VAL A 125 -5.51 -0.37 -14.59
C VAL A 125 -4.64 0.87 -14.60
N VAL A 126 -5.15 1.96 -15.16
CA VAL A 126 -4.37 3.19 -15.35
C VAL A 126 -5.14 4.39 -14.81
N PHE A 127 -4.55 5.12 -13.88
CA PHE A 127 -4.99 6.44 -13.47
C PHE A 127 -4.31 7.48 -14.35
N THR A 128 -5.09 8.23 -15.13
CA THR A 128 -4.61 9.33 -15.98
C THR A 128 -4.80 10.70 -15.34
N ASP A 129 -5.56 10.79 -14.26
CA ASP A 129 -5.81 12.00 -13.47
C ASP A 129 -6.08 11.62 -12.01
N SER A 130 -6.16 12.62 -11.13
CA SER A 130 -6.58 12.45 -9.74
C SER A 130 -7.93 11.74 -9.65
N PHE A 131 -8.06 10.88 -8.65
CA PHE A 131 -9.25 10.07 -8.43
C PHE A 131 -9.65 10.15 -6.96
N THR A 132 -10.94 10.27 -6.69
CA THR A 132 -11.47 10.39 -5.33
C THR A 132 -12.70 9.53 -5.19
N ALA A 133 -12.68 8.67 -4.16
CA ALA A 133 -13.80 7.80 -3.80
C ALA A 133 -13.84 7.59 -2.27
N GLY A 134 -14.91 6.98 -1.79
CA GLY A 134 -14.98 6.45 -0.43
C GLY A 134 -14.09 5.21 -0.32
N ASN A 135 -14.68 4.02 -0.39
CA ASN A 135 -13.91 2.78 -0.31
C ASN A 135 -13.56 2.28 -1.71
N MET A 136 -12.32 1.86 -1.93
CA MET A 136 -11.91 1.13 -3.14
C MET A 136 -11.60 -0.33 -2.78
N SER A 137 -12.34 -1.25 -3.39
CA SER A 137 -12.11 -2.69 -3.28
C SER A 137 -11.57 -3.25 -4.59
N ILE A 138 -10.45 -3.96 -4.52
CA ILE A 138 -9.80 -4.60 -5.64
C ILE A 138 -9.58 -6.08 -5.32
N ARG A 139 -10.08 -6.95 -6.18
CA ARG A 139 -9.78 -8.39 -6.15
C ARG A 139 -9.56 -8.95 -7.54
N ILE A 140 -8.32 -9.34 -7.83
CA ILE A 140 -7.89 -9.97 -9.08
C ILE A 140 -6.98 -11.15 -8.68
N ASN A 141 -7.42 -12.39 -8.93
CA ASN A 141 -6.91 -13.58 -8.24
C ASN A 141 -5.40 -13.81 -8.27
N ASN A 142 -4.67 -13.30 -9.27
CA ASN A 142 -3.23 -13.51 -9.40
C ASN A 142 -2.45 -12.19 -9.42
N ARG A 143 -2.65 -11.33 -10.42
CA ARG A 143 -1.82 -10.12 -10.58
C ARG A 143 -2.63 -8.86 -10.86
N ILE A 144 -2.28 -7.76 -10.20
CA ILE A 144 -2.72 -6.43 -10.62
C ILE A 144 -1.56 -5.45 -10.78
N ASP A 145 -1.56 -4.73 -11.90
CA ASP A 145 -0.70 -3.57 -12.16
C ASP A 145 -1.54 -2.29 -12.13
N ILE A 146 -1.40 -1.50 -11.06
CA ILE A 146 -2.02 -0.19 -10.88
C ILE A 146 -1.02 0.86 -11.35
N ASN A 147 -1.27 1.51 -12.48
CA ASN A 147 -0.32 2.44 -13.09
C ASN A 147 -0.82 3.89 -12.99
N PHE A 148 0.08 4.81 -12.68
CA PHE A 148 -0.14 6.25 -12.80
C PHE A 148 0.52 6.75 -14.09
N ALA A 149 -0.30 7.28 -15.00
CA ALA A 149 0.15 7.76 -16.30
C ALA A 149 0.84 9.14 -16.20
N PRO A 150 1.54 9.59 -17.27
CA PRO A 150 2.13 10.92 -17.36
C PRO A 150 1.14 12.07 -17.08
N ALA A 151 1.31 12.72 -15.93
CA ALA A 151 0.60 13.93 -15.49
C ALA A 151 1.48 14.70 -14.50
N GLU A 152 1.21 16.01 -14.32
CA GLU A 152 1.98 16.87 -13.39
C GLU A 152 1.79 16.43 -11.93
N VAL A 153 0.54 16.21 -11.52
CA VAL A 153 0.18 15.70 -10.19
C VAL A 153 -1.03 14.77 -10.31
N ILE A 154 -0.96 13.58 -9.72
CA ILE A 154 -2.08 12.68 -9.51
C ILE A 154 -2.24 12.42 -8.02
N ASN A 155 -3.42 12.69 -7.49
CA ASN A 155 -3.79 12.32 -6.12
C ASN A 155 -4.85 11.20 -6.17
N LEU A 156 -4.55 10.07 -5.53
CA LEU A 156 -5.54 9.05 -5.22
C LEU A 156 -6.02 9.27 -3.78
N ASN A 157 -7.24 9.78 -3.63
CA ASN A 157 -7.83 10.08 -2.32
C ASN A 157 -8.96 9.08 -2.02
N LEU A 158 -8.80 8.30 -0.96
CA LEU A 158 -9.72 7.23 -0.59
C LEU A 158 -10.01 7.27 0.91
N SER A 159 -11.22 6.91 1.31
CA SER A 159 -11.52 6.56 2.71
C SER A 159 -10.87 5.23 3.11
N SER A 160 -10.87 4.24 2.21
CA SER A 160 -10.14 2.98 2.41
C SER A 160 -9.72 2.34 1.09
N LEU A 161 -8.65 1.56 1.13
CA LEU A 161 -8.17 0.75 0.01
C LEU A 161 -8.00 -0.69 0.49
N SER A 162 -8.74 -1.61 -0.13
CA SER A 162 -8.62 -3.04 0.10
C SER A 162 -8.20 -3.73 -1.18
N ILE A 163 -6.98 -4.26 -1.20
CA ILE A 163 -6.45 -5.08 -2.30
C ILE A 163 -6.37 -6.51 -1.76
N TYR A 164 -7.33 -7.37 -2.10
CA TYR A 164 -7.52 -8.66 -1.41
C TYR A 164 -7.50 -9.85 -2.36
N GLN A 165 -6.91 -10.96 -1.90
CA GLN A 165 -6.70 -12.22 -2.63
C GLN A 165 -6.00 -12.03 -3.98
N ILE A 166 -4.92 -11.25 -3.97
CA ILE A 166 -4.06 -11.00 -5.13
C ILE A 166 -2.64 -11.44 -4.77
N ALA A 167 -2.07 -12.37 -5.54
CA ALA A 167 -0.72 -12.85 -5.27
C ALA A 167 0.36 -11.78 -5.54
N HIS A 168 0.21 -11.00 -6.62
CA HIS A 168 1.20 -10.06 -7.08
C HIS A 168 0.58 -8.69 -7.36
N THR A 169 0.87 -7.70 -6.52
CA THR A 169 0.37 -6.33 -6.67
C THR A 169 1.53 -5.39 -6.97
N TYR A 170 1.39 -4.60 -8.03
CA TYR A 170 2.35 -3.56 -8.41
C TYR A 170 1.61 -2.23 -8.55
N ILE A 171 2.04 -1.23 -7.79
CA ILE A 171 1.54 0.15 -7.89
C ILE A 171 2.65 0.98 -8.51
N ASN A 172 2.61 1.18 -9.82
CA ASN A 172 3.70 1.77 -10.57
C ASN A 172 3.42 3.22 -10.92
N LYS A 173 4.46 4.03 -10.83
CA LYS A 173 4.49 5.38 -11.38
C LYS A 173 5.26 5.35 -12.69
N THR A 174 4.59 5.64 -13.79
CA THR A 174 5.22 5.72 -15.13
C THR A 174 5.50 7.17 -15.55
N THR A 175 5.18 8.12 -14.68
CA THR A 175 5.32 9.57 -14.89
C THR A 175 6.54 10.14 -14.18
N SER A 176 7.07 11.26 -14.67
CA SER A 176 8.03 12.10 -13.94
C SER A 176 7.35 13.09 -12.97
N GLY A 177 6.03 13.28 -13.06
CA GLY A 177 5.27 14.17 -12.17
C GLY A 177 5.07 13.59 -10.78
N VAL A 178 4.19 14.17 -9.98
CA VAL A 178 3.96 13.79 -8.58
C VAL A 178 2.79 12.80 -8.47
N VAL A 179 2.93 11.75 -7.68
CA VAL A 179 1.87 10.81 -7.32
C VAL A 179 1.75 10.71 -5.81
N ASN A 180 0.58 11.06 -5.29
CA ASN A 180 0.25 10.92 -3.88
C ASN A 180 -0.90 9.92 -3.71
N ILE A 181 -0.72 8.97 -2.79
CA ILE A 181 -1.74 8.01 -2.38
C ILE A 181 -2.15 8.37 -0.95
N ASN A 182 -3.38 8.85 -0.79
CA ASN A 182 -3.94 9.36 0.45
C ASN A 182 -5.13 8.50 0.87
N ILE A 183 -4.97 7.75 1.97
CA ILE A 183 -5.98 6.84 2.48
C ILE A 183 -6.34 7.29 3.90
N ASP A 184 -7.57 7.77 4.12
CA ASP A 184 -7.98 8.29 5.43
C ASP A 184 -8.19 7.16 6.46
N GLY A 185 -8.38 5.93 6.01
CA GLY A 185 -8.62 4.76 6.84
C GLY A 185 -7.59 3.66 6.60
N ASP A 186 -8.09 2.47 6.29
CA ASP A 186 -7.27 1.28 6.12
C ASP A 186 -6.72 1.18 4.70
N PHE A 187 -5.40 1.00 4.57
CA PHE A 187 -4.75 0.39 3.43
C PHE A 187 -4.47 -1.08 3.76
N SER A 188 -5.31 -1.96 3.22
CA SER A 188 -5.21 -3.41 3.45
C SER A 188 -4.71 -4.13 2.20
N PHE A 189 -3.71 -4.98 2.38
CA PHE A 189 -3.28 -5.94 1.37
C PHE A 189 -3.60 -7.36 1.81
N GLY A 190 -4.09 -8.17 0.88
CA GLY A 190 -4.51 -9.55 1.07
C GLY A 190 -3.97 -10.44 -0.02
N ALA A 191 -3.11 -11.38 0.34
CA ALA A 191 -2.65 -12.42 -0.57
C ALA A 191 -3.42 -13.73 -0.33
N PRO A 192 -3.49 -14.64 -1.33
CA PRO A 192 -4.05 -15.97 -1.12
C PRO A 192 -3.25 -16.74 -0.04
N THR A 193 -3.95 -17.23 0.99
CA THR A 193 -3.34 -17.78 2.20
C THR A 193 -2.45 -19.01 1.94
N SER A 194 -2.72 -19.77 0.88
CA SER A 194 -2.00 -21.00 0.53
C SER A 194 -0.97 -20.81 -0.60
N GLN A 195 -0.58 -19.57 -0.89
CA GLN A 195 0.39 -19.25 -1.94
C GLN A 195 1.67 -18.67 -1.35
N SER A 196 2.81 -19.23 -1.79
CA SER A 196 4.16 -18.70 -1.49
C SER A 196 4.58 -17.70 -2.58
N GLY A 197 5.46 -16.76 -2.20
CA GLY A 197 6.02 -15.75 -3.10
C GLY A 197 5.04 -14.63 -3.46
N CYS A 198 4.09 -14.32 -2.57
CA CYS A 198 3.19 -13.20 -2.78
C CYS A 198 3.91 -11.87 -2.53
N ASN A 199 3.54 -10.83 -3.27
CA ASN A 199 4.18 -9.52 -3.12
C ASN A 199 3.25 -8.33 -3.32
N LEU A 200 3.58 -7.24 -2.63
CA LEU A 200 3.09 -5.89 -2.88
C LEU A 200 4.29 -4.97 -3.11
N ASN A 201 4.34 -4.37 -4.29
CA ASN A 201 5.33 -3.35 -4.61
C ASN A 201 4.60 -2.01 -4.79
N VAL A 202 4.96 -1.02 -3.96
CA VAL A 202 4.46 0.34 -4.07
C VAL A 202 5.57 1.23 -4.60
N GLY A 203 5.47 1.58 -5.87
CA GLY A 203 6.52 2.18 -6.68
C GLY A 203 7.47 1.14 -7.29
N ALA A 204 8.48 1.65 -8.00
CA ALA A 204 9.55 0.87 -8.61
C ALA A 204 10.88 1.64 -8.57
N TYR A 205 11.98 0.96 -8.94
CA TYR A 205 13.33 1.51 -9.01
C TYR A 205 13.40 2.87 -9.72
N ASP A 206 12.78 2.97 -10.90
CA ASP A 206 12.74 4.13 -11.78
C ASP A 206 11.44 4.96 -11.63
N GLY A 207 10.58 4.60 -10.67
CA GLY A 207 9.24 5.12 -10.52
C GLY A 207 8.81 5.20 -9.06
N PHE A 208 9.54 5.99 -8.26
CA PHE A 208 9.23 6.23 -6.86
C PHE A 208 7.91 7.00 -6.69
N ILE A 209 7.03 6.48 -5.83
CA ILE A 209 5.81 7.20 -5.41
C ILE A 209 6.21 8.36 -4.48
N ASP A 210 5.62 9.53 -4.64
CA ASP A 210 6.05 10.71 -3.89
C ASP A 210 5.61 10.65 -2.44
N SER A 211 4.37 10.23 -2.20
CA SER A 211 3.83 10.06 -0.86
C SER A 211 2.81 8.94 -0.79
N VAL A 212 2.90 8.12 0.24
CA VAL A 212 1.87 7.15 0.63
C VAL A 212 1.47 7.42 2.07
N ARG A 213 0.20 7.75 2.28
CA ARG A 213 -0.37 8.00 3.62
C ARG A 213 -1.56 7.08 3.86
N ALA A 214 -1.63 6.52 5.06
CA ALA A 214 -2.76 5.74 5.53
C ALA A 214 -2.93 5.92 7.05
N ASN A 215 -4.15 5.75 7.58
CA ASN A 215 -4.28 5.59 9.03
C ASN A 215 -3.72 4.24 9.47
N ASN A 216 -4.18 3.15 8.85
CA ASN A 216 -3.67 1.81 9.16
C ASN A 216 -3.16 1.13 7.91
N PHE A 217 -1.93 0.62 7.95
CA PHE A 217 -1.45 -0.35 6.98
C PHE A 217 -1.57 -1.77 7.55
N LYS A 218 -2.34 -2.62 6.87
CA LYS A 218 -2.69 -3.97 7.34
C LYS A 218 -2.20 -5.01 6.36
N LEU A 219 -1.39 -5.95 6.86
CA LEU A 219 -0.94 -7.11 6.10
C LEU A 219 -1.83 -8.33 6.33
N PRO A 220 -1.83 -9.29 5.39
CA PRO A 220 -2.57 -10.52 5.52
C PRO A 220 -1.76 -11.63 6.18
N ASN A 221 -2.43 -12.76 6.35
CA ASN A 221 -1.79 -14.03 6.63
C ASN A 221 -1.50 -14.75 5.31
N ALA A 222 -0.23 -15.05 5.04
CA ALA A 222 0.20 -15.77 3.84
C ALA A 222 1.38 -16.69 4.14
N LEU A 223 1.66 -17.66 3.24
CA LEU A 223 2.83 -18.53 3.38
C LEU A 223 4.13 -17.73 3.35
N ASP A 224 4.32 -16.88 2.34
CA ASP A 224 5.46 -15.97 2.24
C ASP A 224 5.01 -14.66 1.59
N LEU A 225 5.48 -13.54 2.14
CA LEU A 225 5.06 -12.21 1.76
C LEU A 225 6.25 -11.26 1.63
N THR A 226 6.40 -10.62 0.47
CA THR A 226 7.36 -9.52 0.28
C THR A 226 6.61 -8.22 0.03
N ILE A 227 6.85 -7.23 0.88
CA ILE A 227 6.31 -5.90 0.76
C ILE A 227 7.46 -4.95 0.48
N ALA A 228 7.44 -4.30 -0.68
CA ALA A 228 8.49 -3.36 -1.08
C ALA A 228 7.89 -1.97 -1.30
N PHE A 229 8.43 -0.98 -0.60
CA PHE A 229 8.11 0.42 -0.83
C PHE A 229 9.29 1.10 -1.54
N TYR A 230 9.00 1.67 -2.70
CA TYR A 230 9.82 2.63 -3.44
C TYR A 230 9.06 3.96 -3.39
N ALA A 231 9.17 4.65 -2.25
CA ALA A 231 8.45 5.88 -2.01
C ALA A 231 9.38 6.93 -1.37
N TYR A 232 9.23 8.20 -1.75
CA TYR A 232 9.98 9.29 -1.12
C TYR A 232 9.48 9.59 0.29
N ARG A 233 8.21 9.25 0.57
CA ARG A 233 7.63 9.34 1.90
C ARG A 233 6.54 8.30 2.12
N VAL A 234 6.57 7.65 3.28
CA VAL A 234 5.47 6.85 3.82
C VAL A 234 5.10 7.39 5.19
N ASP A 235 3.81 7.57 5.44
CA ASP A 235 3.28 8.14 6.67
C ASP A 235 2.03 7.35 7.12
N PHE A 236 2.24 6.39 8.01
CA PHE A 236 1.20 5.56 8.59
C PHE A 236 1.02 5.87 10.07
N ALA A 237 -0.24 5.99 10.53
CA ALA A 237 -0.50 6.11 11.96
C ALA A 237 -0.34 4.76 12.70
N SER A 238 -0.57 3.64 12.01
CA SER A 238 -0.27 2.30 12.52
C SER A 238 0.06 1.33 11.40
N THR A 239 0.97 0.40 11.69
CA THR A 239 1.44 -0.63 10.77
C THR A 239 1.42 -1.99 11.46
N ASP A 240 0.64 -2.95 10.98
CA ASP A 240 0.73 -4.34 11.47
C ASP A 240 1.46 -5.22 10.45
N LEU A 241 2.70 -5.57 10.77
CA LEU A 241 3.57 -6.42 9.97
C LEU A 241 3.54 -7.88 10.42
N ARG A 242 2.79 -8.21 11.49
CA ARG A 242 2.76 -9.58 12.01
C ARG A 242 2.01 -10.48 11.06
N ASN A 243 2.71 -11.43 10.47
CA ASN A 243 2.06 -12.54 9.80
C ASN A 243 1.68 -13.60 10.83
N THR A 244 0.37 -13.80 11.00
CA THR A 244 -0.16 -14.80 11.95
C THR A 244 -0.32 -16.18 11.32
N TYR A 245 0.02 -16.35 10.04
CA TYR A 245 0.32 -17.65 9.43
C TYR A 245 1.65 -18.19 9.98
N ASN A 246 1.80 -18.29 11.30
CA ASN A 246 3.06 -18.65 11.91
C ASN A 246 3.14 -20.17 12.08
N ASN A 247 3.75 -20.82 11.10
CA ASN A 247 4.17 -22.22 11.17
C ASN A 247 5.69 -22.28 11.00
N ALA A 248 6.40 -21.51 11.83
CA ALA A 248 7.85 -21.35 11.81
C ALA A 248 8.61 -22.68 11.83
N GLU A 249 8.06 -23.74 12.44
CA GLU A 249 8.64 -25.09 12.43
C GLU A 249 8.82 -25.66 11.01
N LYS A 250 8.03 -25.18 10.03
CA LYS A 250 8.14 -25.53 8.61
C LYS A 250 8.80 -24.43 7.76
N GLY A 251 9.25 -23.33 8.37
CA GLY A 251 9.78 -22.17 7.65
C GLY A 251 8.73 -21.38 6.87
N GLU A 252 7.46 -21.45 7.26
CA GLU A 252 6.33 -20.75 6.65
C GLU A 252 5.92 -19.53 7.50
N GLY A 253 5.32 -18.54 6.88
CA GLY A 253 4.84 -17.30 7.52
C GLY A 253 5.81 -16.13 7.40
N ASN A 254 6.79 -16.21 6.50
CA ASN A 254 7.82 -15.17 6.41
C ASN A 254 7.24 -13.88 5.81
N THR A 255 7.49 -12.75 6.48
CA THR A 255 7.16 -11.42 5.97
C THR A 255 8.42 -10.58 5.87
N GLN A 256 8.75 -10.20 4.64
CA GLN A 256 9.84 -9.29 4.38
C GLN A 256 9.28 -7.91 4.04
N LEU A 257 9.59 -6.92 4.87
CA LEU A 257 9.39 -5.51 4.55
C LEU A 257 10.70 -4.93 4.01
N ILE A 258 10.65 -4.34 2.81
CA ILE A 258 11.77 -3.69 2.14
C ILE A 258 11.42 -2.22 1.94
N LEU A 259 12.23 -1.35 2.53
CA LEU A 259 12.11 0.10 2.44
C LEU A 259 13.25 0.62 1.56
N ASN A 260 12.95 0.96 0.31
CA ASN A 260 13.94 1.45 -0.64
C ASN A 260 14.03 2.98 -0.53
N VAL A 261 15.14 3.50 -0.04
CA VAL A 261 15.34 4.94 0.12
C VAL A 261 15.79 5.52 -1.23
N GLY A 262 14.99 6.45 -1.77
CA GLY A 262 15.29 7.09 -3.07
C GLY A 262 15.79 8.54 -2.96
N ARG A 263 15.55 9.19 -1.81
CA ARG A 263 15.98 10.57 -1.55
C ARG A 263 16.20 10.78 -0.05
N LEU A 264 17.17 11.61 0.28
CA LEU A 264 17.46 12.06 1.63
C LEU A 264 17.44 13.59 1.66
N ASP A 265 16.77 14.15 2.66
CA ASP A 265 16.71 15.60 2.89
C ASP A 265 17.23 15.91 4.31
N PRO A 266 18.42 16.55 4.44
CA PRO A 266 19.04 16.82 5.74
C PRO A 266 18.31 17.91 6.52
N LEU A 267 17.43 18.67 5.85
CA LEU A 267 16.64 19.73 6.47
C LEU A 267 15.27 19.23 6.95
N SER A 268 14.90 18.00 6.60
CA SER A 268 13.66 17.37 7.04
C SER A 268 13.81 16.85 8.47
N ASP A 269 12.94 17.30 9.37
CA ASP A 269 12.78 16.73 10.71
C ASP A 269 11.87 15.48 10.73
N VAL A 270 11.27 15.17 9.58
CA VAL A 270 10.37 14.03 9.35
C VAL A 270 11.14 12.86 8.76
N SER A 271 10.84 11.64 9.24
CA SER A 271 11.38 10.40 8.71
C SER A 271 10.89 10.11 7.29
N VAL A 272 11.72 9.45 6.47
CA VAL A 272 11.30 8.93 5.15
C VAL A 272 10.12 7.95 5.30
N TYR A 273 10.21 7.04 6.27
CA TYR A 273 9.19 6.06 6.59
C TYR A 273 8.72 6.23 8.04
N SER A 274 7.53 6.80 8.23
CA SER A 274 6.84 6.74 9.52
C SER A 274 5.87 5.57 9.51
N LEU A 275 6.10 4.59 10.38
CA LEU A 275 5.26 3.40 10.53
C LEU A 275 4.23 3.56 11.66
N GLY A 276 4.29 4.67 12.40
CA GLY A 276 3.44 4.96 13.54
C GLY A 276 3.52 3.87 14.61
N THR A 277 2.38 3.48 15.16
CA THR A 277 2.31 2.34 16.09
C THR A 277 2.47 1.05 15.29
N ALA A 278 3.66 0.45 15.38
CA ALA A 278 4.08 -0.68 14.55
C ALA A 278 4.13 -2.00 15.33
N TYR A 279 3.72 -3.09 14.69
CA TYR A 279 3.78 -4.44 15.26
C TYR A 279 4.54 -5.36 14.31
N LYS A 280 5.59 -6.04 14.78
CA LYS A 280 6.28 -7.11 14.03
C LYS A 280 6.51 -8.33 14.92
N ASN A 281 6.81 -9.49 14.33
CA ASN A 281 7.32 -10.60 15.15
C ASN A 281 8.76 -10.28 15.60
N GLY A 282 9.16 -10.75 16.79
CA GLY A 282 10.45 -10.39 17.38
C GLY A 282 11.66 -10.73 16.50
N ASP A 283 11.57 -11.84 15.76
CA ASP A 283 12.66 -12.33 14.90
C ASP A 283 12.62 -11.74 13.47
N ASP A 284 11.56 -10.99 13.12
CA ASP A 284 11.42 -10.40 11.79
C ASP A 284 12.36 -9.19 11.65
N VAL A 285 13.02 -9.08 10.50
CA VAL A 285 13.96 -7.99 10.17
C VAL A 285 13.39 -7.15 9.04
N ILE A 286 13.53 -5.83 9.14
CA ILE A 286 13.17 -4.88 8.10
C ILE A 286 14.41 -4.57 7.26
N THR A 287 14.33 -4.79 5.95
CA THR A 287 15.38 -4.37 5.04
C THR A 287 15.23 -2.89 4.72
N VAL A 288 16.30 -2.12 4.90
CA VAL A 288 16.38 -0.72 4.47
C VAL A 288 17.47 -0.62 3.41
N ASP A 289 17.08 -0.30 2.18
CA ASP A 289 17.95 -0.34 1.01
C ASP A 289 18.25 1.08 0.49
N PHE A 290 19.53 1.46 0.51
CA PHE A 290 20.00 2.77 0.07
C PHE A 290 20.54 2.74 -1.36
N GLY A 291 20.56 1.58 -2.04
CA GLY A 291 21.18 1.41 -3.35
C GLY A 291 20.61 2.30 -4.47
N MET A 292 19.49 2.98 -4.20
CA MET A 292 18.74 3.84 -5.11
C MET A 292 18.99 5.33 -4.89
N ILE A 293 19.73 5.71 -3.85
CA ILE A 293 20.06 7.11 -3.58
C ILE A 293 21.06 7.65 -4.60
N ASN A 294 20.82 8.88 -5.04
CA ASN A 294 21.87 9.68 -5.65
C ASN A 294 22.79 10.23 -4.55
N THR A 295 24.02 9.72 -4.49
CA THR A 295 25.04 10.15 -3.54
C THR A 295 25.75 11.44 -3.96
N GLU A 296 25.64 11.85 -5.22
CA GLU A 296 26.23 13.10 -5.69
C GLU A 296 25.59 14.30 -4.98
N GLY A 297 26.39 15.04 -4.22
CA GLY A 297 25.92 16.20 -3.47
C GLY A 297 25.10 15.85 -2.22
N LEU A 298 25.19 14.62 -1.72
CA LEU A 298 24.64 14.26 -0.41
C LEU A 298 25.34 15.09 0.67
N ALA A 299 24.56 15.88 1.41
CA ALA A 299 25.11 16.74 2.44
C ALA A 299 25.49 15.93 3.69
N ALA A 300 26.43 16.47 4.48
CA ALA A 300 26.62 16.02 5.84
C ALA A 300 25.39 16.36 6.70
N GLY A 301 25.06 15.47 7.63
CA GLY A 301 23.93 15.68 8.53
C GLY A 301 23.34 14.38 9.05
N GLU A 302 22.30 14.53 9.86
CA GLU A 302 21.48 13.42 10.37
C GLU A 302 20.19 13.33 9.56
N TYR A 303 19.86 12.10 9.16
CA TYR A 303 18.70 11.78 8.36
C TYR A 303 17.85 10.75 9.08
N LYS A 304 16.60 11.09 9.38
CA LYS A 304 15.65 10.13 9.93
C LYS A 304 15.11 9.25 8.81
N ILE A 305 15.35 7.95 8.91
CA ILE A 305 14.98 7.00 7.86
C ILE A 305 13.68 6.31 8.21
N VAL A 306 13.63 5.65 9.36
CA VAL A 306 12.44 4.96 9.87
C VAL A 306 12.08 5.56 11.22
N ALA A 307 10.79 5.80 11.46
CA ALA A 307 10.26 6.17 12.77
C ALA A 307 9.08 5.28 13.16
N VAL A 308 9.05 4.89 14.43
CA VAL A 308 7.95 4.16 15.08
C VAL A 308 7.56 4.84 16.39
N ASP A 309 6.33 4.60 16.84
CA ASP A 309 5.82 5.14 18.10
C ASP A 309 6.33 4.34 19.30
N GLU A 310 6.27 4.94 20.49
CA GLU A 310 6.69 4.30 21.76
C GLU A 310 5.90 3.02 22.09
N TRP A 311 4.70 2.87 21.54
CA TRP A 311 3.81 1.73 21.76
C TRP A 311 4.05 0.57 20.80
N SER A 312 5.13 0.62 20.00
CA SER A 312 5.44 -0.42 19.02
C SER A 312 5.93 -1.71 19.68
N GLU A 313 5.56 -2.86 19.11
CA GLU A 313 5.86 -4.18 19.65
C GLU A 313 6.74 -4.99 18.69
N GLY A 314 7.64 -5.78 19.25
CA GLY A 314 8.55 -6.65 18.50
C GLY A 314 9.84 -5.99 18.03
N PHE A 315 10.06 -4.70 18.34
CA PHE A 315 11.30 -3.98 18.11
C PHE A 315 12.22 -4.05 19.34
N ALA A 316 13.53 -4.06 19.09
CA ALA A 316 14.56 -3.90 20.10
C ALA A 316 14.54 -2.49 20.69
N GLU A 317 14.86 -2.38 21.98
CA GLU A 317 14.93 -1.09 22.69
C GLU A 317 16.04 -0.17 22.16
N SER A 318 17.10 -0.75 21.58
CA SER A 318 18.20 -0.02 20.93
C SER A 318 19.07 -0.97 20.10
N GLY A 319 19.90 -0.40 19.23
CA GLY A 319 20.79 -1.18 18.36
C GLY A 319 20.10 -1.68 17.09
N LEU A 320 20.89 -2.19 16.14
CA LEU A 320 20.45 -2.36 14.76
C LEU A 320 19.87 -3.76 14.45
N SER A 321 19.56 -4.58 15.45
CA SER A 321 19.15 -5.99 15.23
C SER A 321 17.86 -6.15 14.42
N ASP A 322 16.98 -5.15 14.43
CA ASP A 322 15.74 -5.15 13.66
C ASP A 322 15.91 -4.79 12.19
N PHE A 323 17.12 -4.38 11.77
CA PHE A 323 17.36 -3.81 10.45
C PHE A 323 18.45 -4.54 9.68
N ASP A 324 18.12 -4.93 8.45
CA ASP A 324 19.09 -5.31 7.41
C ASP A 324 19.39 -4.07 6.57
N LEU A 325 20.54 -3.43 6.83
CA LEU A 325 20.92 -2.16 6.22
C LEU A 325 21.80 -2.40 5.00
N ARG A 326 21.29 -2.07 3.80
CA ARG A 326 22.05 -2.18 2.55
C ARG A 326 22.57 -0.82 2.14
N ALA A 327 23.78 -0.53 2.63
CA ALA A 327 24.39 0.80 2.59
C ALA A 327 25.69 0.86 1.77
N ASP A 328 26.04 -0.22 1.04
CA ASP A 328 27.29 -0.37 0.28
C ASP A 328 27.55 0.78 -0.70
N ILE A 329 26.49 1.47 -1.15
CA ILE A 329 26.58 2.63 -2.04
C ILE A 329 27.37 3.78 -1.42
N PHE A 330 27.32 3.97 -0.10
CA PHE A 330 28.05 5.04 0.59
C PHE A 330 29.55 4.72 0.63
N ASP A 331 29.91 3.48 0.98
CA ASP A 331 31.32 3.03 0.98
C ASP A 331 31.93 3.11 -0.42
N ALA A 332 31.17 2.72 -1.45
CA ALA A 332 31.60 2.82 -2.85
C ALA A 332 31.91 4.26 -3.27
N HIS A 333 31.28 5.26 -2.65
CA HIS A 333 31.51 6.68 -2.90
C HIS A 333 32.41 7.35 -1.84
N GLY A 334 32.98 6.59 -0.90
CA GLY A 334 33.85 7.11 0.15
C GLY A 334 33.14 8.00 1.19
N ILE A 335 31.82 7.85 1.33
CA ILE A 335 31.01 8.62 2.26
C ILE A 335 31.08 7.98 3.65
N GLU A 336 31.71 8.68 4.59
CA GLU A 336 31.75 8.26 5.98
C GLU A 336 30.35 8.42 6.61
N HIS A 337 29.84 7.31 7.13
CA HIS A 337 28.48 7.26 7.64
C HIS A 337 28.35 6.32 8.84
N SER A 338 27.27 6.48 9.59
CA SER A 338 26.90 5.56 10.67
C SER A 338 25.40 5.48 10.82
N PHE A 339 24.93 4.37 11.38
CA PHE A 339 23.53 4.14 11.69
C PHE A 339 23.32 3.99 13.19
N ALA A 340 22.21 4.54 13.67
CA ALA A 340 21.79 4.38 15.06
C ALA A 340 20.29 4.10 15.12
N TRP A 341 19.91 3.21 16.05
CA TRP A 341 18.54 2.97 16.47
C TRP A 341 18.42 3.23 17.96
N ASP A 342 17.52 4.15 18.32
CA ASP A 342 17.29 4.60 19.71
C ASP A 342 16.03 3.98 20.35
N GLY A 343 15.43 2.96 19.71
CA GLY A 343 14.15 2.38 20.10
C GLY A 343 12.94 3.02 19.40
N ARG A 344 13.14 4.11 18.65
CA ARG A 344 12.06 4.82 17.95
C ARG A 344 12.44 5.25 16.53
N ASN A 345 13.67 5.71 16.33
CA ASN A 345 14.15 6.27 15.08
C ASN A 345 15.40 5.55 14.61
N LEU A 346 15.36 5.10 13.36
CA LEU A 346 16.56 4.70 12.62
C LEU A 346 17.12 5.96 11.96
N THR A 347 18.31 6.35 12.39
CA THR A 347 18.99 7.56 11.90
C THR A 347 20.24 7.17 11.13
N LEU A 348 20.40 7.74 9.94
CA LEU A 348 21.65 7.75 9.18
C LEU A 348 22.37 9.06 9.49
N THR A 349 23.61 8.98 9.93
CA THR A 349 24.49 10.16 10.07
C THR A 349 25.53 10.12 8.97
N VAL A 350 25.59 11.17 8.16
CA VAL A 350 26.62 11.39 7.14
C VAL A 350 27.61 12.43 7.67
N VAL A 351 28.89 12.05 7.71
CA VAL A 351 29.96 12.90 8.24
C VAL A 351 30.51 13.80 7.13
N PRO A 352 30.78 15.10 7.40
CA PRO A 352 31.39 15.97 6.40
C PRO A 352 32.75 15.43 5.95
N GLU A 353 33.06 15.59 4.66
CA GLU A 353 34.38 15.21 4.17
C GLU A 353 35.47 16.06 4.86
N PRO A 354 36.70 15.53 5.03
CA PRO A 354 37.79 16.25 5.70
C PRO A 354 38.07 17.65 5.13
N ALA A 355 37.86 17.84 3.82
CA ALA A 355 38.02 19.13 3.15
C ALA A 355 36.92 20.14 3.55
N GLU A 356 35.68 19.69 3.74
CA GLU A 356 34.56 20.52 4.22
C GLU A 356 34.77 20.93 5.67
N PHE A 357 35.23 20.00 6.51
CA PHE A 357 35.68 20.30 7.86
C PHE A 357 36.79 21.35 7.86
N ALA A 358 37.85 21.15 7.06
CA ALA A 358 38.96 22.08 6.98
C ALA A 358 38.53 23.47 6.47
N ALA A 359 37.60 23.54 5.52
CA ALA A 359 37.05 24.79 5.02
C ALA A 359 36.22 25.52 6.08
N ALA A 360 35.37 24.81 6.85
CA ALA A 360 34.59 25.38 7.95
C ALA A 360 35.51 25.94 9.05
N PHE A 361 36.54 25.18 9.45
CA PHE A 361 37.54 25.65 10.40
C PHE A 361 38.36 26.82 9.86
N GLY A 362 38.72 26.80 8.57
CA GLY A 362 39.41 27.91 7.89
C GLY A 362 38.57 29.19 7.86
N ALA A 363 37.28 29.09 7.57
CA ALA A 363 36.35 30.22 7.55
C ALA A 363 36.15 30.81 8.97
N LEU A 364 36.02 29.96 9.99
CA LEU A 364 35.98 30.39 11.40
C LEU A 364 37.28 31.11 11.79
N ALA A 365 38.43 30.56 11.45
CA ALA A 365 39.72 31.19 11.71
C ALA A 365 39.83 32.57 11.03
N PHE A 366 39.33 32.70 9.80
CA PHE A 366 39.31 33.97 9.06
C PHE A 366 38.37 35.01 9.70
N LEU A 367 37.19 34.59 10.17
CA LEU A 367 36.26 35.46 10.91
C LEU A 367 36.88 35.96 12.23
N PHE A 368 37.56 35.09 12.97
CA PHE A 368 38.26 35.48 14.19
C PHE A 368 39.44 36.43 13.89
N ALA A 369 40.21 36.17 12.84
CA ALA A 369 41.29 37.05 12.40
C ALA A 369 40.77 38.44 11.97
N ALA A 370 39.68 38.48 11.19
CA ALA A 370 39.05 39.73 10.75
C ALA A 370 38.45 40.54 11.91
N ARG A 371 37.92 39.87 12.94
CA ARG A 371 37.42 40.53 14.16
C ARG A 371 38.54 41.12 14.99
N ARG A 372 39.71 40.47 15.03
CA ARG A 372 40.92 40.94 15.73
C ARG A 372 41.57 42.15 15.06
N TRP A 373 41.28 42.39 13.77
CA TRP A 373 41.83 43.51 13.01
C TRP A 373 40.99 44.79 13.12
N LYS A 374 39.74 44.68 13.61
CA LYS A 374 38.81 45.81 13.83
C LYS A 374 38.71 46.25 15.31
N SER A 375 39.48 45.64 16.19
CA SER A 375 39.70 46.03 17.59
C SER A 375 41.11 46.56 17.75
#